data_AF-A0A432S864-F1
#
_entry.id   AF-A0A432S864-F1
#
_cell.length_a   1.000
_cell.length_b   1.000
_cell.length_c   1.000
_cell.angle_alpha   90.00
_cell.angle_beta   90.00
_cell.angle_gamma   90.00
#
_symmetry.space_group_name_H-M   'P 1'
#
loop_
_entity.id
_entity.type
_entity.pdbx_description
1 polymer ?
#
loop_
_entity_poly.entity_id
_entity_poly.type
_entity_poly.pdbx_seq_one_letter_code
_entity_poly.pdbx_strand_id
1 'polypeptide(L)'
;MIEIIVDFYFSRRFRMENKNSISNKIFLITLLGSIGGSIIVGIWIYFLLTTYYNTPDAFEKSVISIIVVQVLFLLPVFLIKIMIDRLIIDRIKKLTEQVNEISVGNNLDKAILPEGNDELTELTEAFERMRISMKTALEQLEEE
;
A
#
# COMPACT_ATOMS: atom_id res chain seq x y z
N MET A 1 33.43 9.35 19.45
CA MET A 1 32.13 9.65 20.11
C MET A 1 31.05 9.96 19.08
N ILE A 2 31.35 10.78 18.07
CA ILE A 2 30.43 11.07 16.94
C ILE A 2 30.16 9.83 16.08
N GLU A 3 31.17 9.03 15.73
CA GLU A 3 30.98 7.77 14.97
C GLU A 3 30.08 6.76 15.68
N ILE A 4 30.16 6.66 17.02
CA ILE A 4 29.33 5.75 17.81
C ILE A 4 27.86 6.19 17.80
N ILE A 5 27.58 7.50 17.74
CA ILE A 5 26.21 8.02 17.64
C ILE A 5 25.64 7.78 16.24
N VAL A 6 26.47 7.93 15.20
CA VAL A 6 26.10 7.66 13.79
C VAL A 6 25.84 6.17 13.58
N ASP A 7 26.72 5.28 14.04
CA ASP A 7 26.52 3.82 13.96
C ASP A 7 25.35 3.34 14.81
N PHE A 8 25.10 3.97 15.98
CA PHE A 8 23.94 3.65 16.81
C PHE A 8 22.62 4.10 16.16
N TYR A 9 22.62 5.19 15.39
CA TYR A 9 21.47 5.58 14.57
C TYR A 9 21.28 4.68 13.33
N PHE A 10 22.38 4.22 12.74
CA PHE A 10 22.40 3.40 11.54
C PHE A 10 21.93 1.94 11.80
N SER A 11 22.34 1.35 12.93
CA SER A 11 22.06 -0.05 13.26
C SER A 11 20.62 -0.32 13.71
N ARG A 12 19.89 0.70 14.21
CA ARG A 12 18.55 0.51 14.80
C ARG A 12 17.38 0.60 13.83
N ARG A 13 17.58 1.02 12.57
CA ARG A 13 16.47 1.39 11.67
C ARG A 13 16.16 0.42 10.53
N PHE A 14 16.88 -0.70 10.44
CA PHE A 14 16.63 -1.72 9.41
C PHE A 14 15.89 -2.95 9.96
N ARG A 15 14.56 -2.81 10.07
CA ARG A 15 13.56 -3.88 9.82
C ARG A 15 12.15 -3.32 10.04
N MET A 16 11.60 -2.65 9.03
CA MET A 16 10.18 -2.30 9.02
C MET A 16 9.46 -3.12 7.95
N GLU A 17 9.39 -4.43 8.15
CA GLU A 17 8.20 -5.17 7.70
C GLU A 17 7.06 -4.73 8.62
N ASN A 18 6.52 -3.54 8.37
CA ASN A 18 5.47 -2.99 9.19
C ASN A 18 4.17 -3.74 8.87
N LYS A 19 3.81 -4.69 9.74
CA LYS A 19 2.51 -5.39 9.70
C LYS A 19 1.31 -4.43 9.65
N ASN A 20 1.51 -3.15 9.99
CA ASN A 20 0.51 -2.08 9.96
C ASN A 20 0.55 -1.19 8.69
N SER A 21 1.05 -1.70 7.55
CA SER A 21 0.98 -0.98 6.26
C SER A 21 -0.43 -0.45 5.98
N ILE A 22 -0.53 0.78 5.47
CA ILE A 22 -1.81 1.41 5.12
C ILE A 22 -2.57 0.53 4.11
N SER A 23 -1.86 -0.10 3.17
CA SER A 23 -2.42 -1.07 2.22
C SER A 23 -3.09 -2.26 2.92
N ASN A 24 -2.53 -2.79 4.01
CA ASN A 24 -3.15 -3.88 4.78
C ASN A 24 -4.41 -3.41 5.53
N LYS A 25 -4.43 -2.18 6.04
CA LYS A 25 -5.61 -1.61 6.71
C LYS A 25 -6.76 -1.44 5.74
N ILE A 26 -6.49 -0.88 4.56
CA ILE A 26 -7.49 -0.72 3.49
C ILE A 26 -8.01 -2.09 3.06
N PHE A 27 -7.11 -3.05 2.80
CA PHE A 27 -7.49 -4.41 2.46
C PHE A 27 -8.40 -5.06 3.50
N LEU A 28 -8.11 -4.89 4.79
CA LEU A 28 -8.93 -5.41 5.88
C LEU A 28 -10.35 -4.81 5.86
N ILE A 29 -10.46 -3.49 5.67
CA ILE A 29 -11.76 -2.81 5.59
C ILE A 29 -12.55 -3.32 4.37
N THR A 30 -11.91 -3.49 3.22
CA THR A 30 -12.54 -4.03 2.02
C THR A 30 -12.98 -5.48 2.22
N LEU A 31 -12.16 -6.31 2.87
CA LEU A 31 -12.50 -7.70 3.16
C LEU A 31 -13.74 -7.80 4.06
N LEU A 32 -13.77 -7.03 5.15
CA LEU A 32 -14.93 -6.97 6.05
C LEU A 32 -16.18 -6.46 5.33
N GLY A 33 -16.03 -5.45 4.47
CA GLY A 33 -17.11 -4.95 3.63
C GLY A 33 -17.68 -6.01 2.68
N SER A 34 -16.83 -6.84 2.07
CA SER A 34 -17.27 -7.93 1.20
C SER A 34 -18.08 -9.00 1.94
N ILE A 35 -17.65 -9.34 3.16
CA ILE A 35 -18.34 -10.31 4.03
C ILE A 35 -19.69 -9.74 4.48
N GLY A 36 -19.72 -8.48 4.92
CA GLY A 36 -20.97 -7.81 5.28
C GLY A 36 -21.95 -7.73 4.10
N GLY A 37 -21.44 -7.38 2.91
CA GLY A 37 -22.23 -7.30 1.69
C GLY A 37 -22.81 -8.64 1.26
N SER A 38 -22.04 -9.73 1.32
CA SER A 38 -22.52 -11.06 0.95
C SER A 38 -23.62 -11.55 1.90
N ILE A 39 -23.50 -11.29 3.21
CA ILE A 39 -24.54 -11.58 4.20
C ILE A 39 -25.82 -10.81 3.89
N ILE A 40 -25.72 -9.50 3.59
CA ILE A 40 -26.88 -8.68 3.21
C ILE A 40 -27.58 -9.27 1.98
N VAL A 41 -26.82 -9.67 0.95
CA VAL A 41 -27.37 -10.32 -0.24
C VAL A 41 -28.08 -11.63 0.11
N GLY A 42 -27.49 -12.45 0.97
CA GLY A 42 -28.12 -13.69 1.44
C GLY A 42 -29.43 -13.45 2.17
N ILE A 43 -29.49 -12.46 3.07
CA ILE A 43 -30.72 -12.06 3.79
C ILE A 43 -31.79 -11.60 2.79
N TRP A 44 -31.41 -10.77 1.81
CA TRP A 44 -32.32 -10.32 0.76
C TRP A 44 -32.86 -11.48 -0.07
N ILE A 45 -32.01 -12.43 -0.47
CA ILE A 45 -32.41 -13.61 -1.23
C ILE A 45 -33.32 -14.50 -0.40
N TYR A 46 -33.01 -14.72 0.88
CA TYR A 46 -33.87 -15.49 1.78
C TYR A 46 -35.26 -14.87 1.89
N PHE A 47 -35.34 -13.55 2.14
CA PHE A 47 -36.59 -12.81 2.23
C PHE A 47 -37.41 -12.89 0.93
N LEU A 48 -36.73 -12.78 -0.20
CA LEU A 48 -37.34 -12.85 -1.53
C LEU A 48 -37.91 -14.25 -1.81
N LEU A 49 -37.14 -15.30 -1.53
CA LEU A 49 -37.55 -16.69 -1.78
C LEU A 49 -38.69 -17.15 -0.87
N THR A 50 -38.70 -16.72 0.39
CA THR A 50 -39.77 -17.08 1.34
C THR A 50 -41.06 -16.30 1.06
N THR A 51 -40.97 -14.99 0.80
CA THR A 51 -42.15 -14.12 0.70
C THR A 51 -42.85 -14.21 -0.66
N TYR A 52 -42.08 -14.29 -1.76
CA TYR A 52 -42.66 -14.21 -3.11
C TYR A 52 -42.78 -15.57 -3.79
N TYR A 53 -41.78 -16.44 -3.62
CA TYR A 53 -41.71 -17.72 -4.33
C TYR A 53 -42.10 -18.92 -3.45
N ASN A 54 -42.38 -18.70 -2.16
CA ASN A 54 -42.77 -19.71 -1.16
C ASN A 54 -41.97 -21.03 -1.30
N THR A 55 -40.66 -20.92 -1.52
CA THR A 55 -39.80 -22.06 -1.83
C THR A 55 -39.38 -22.74 -0.52
N PRO A 56 -39.61 -24.06 -0.35
CA PRO A 56 -39.26 -24.76 0.89
C PRO A 56 -37.74 -24.73 1.19
N ASP A 57 -36.90 -24.71 0.15
CA ASP A 57 -35.43 -24.72 0.27
C ASP A 57 -34.81 -23.30 0.26
N ALA A 58 -35.60 -22.28 0.63
CA ALA A 58 -35.16 -20.88 0.59
C ALA A 58 -33.87 -20.63 1.40
N PHE A 59 -33.74 -21.29 2.55
CA PHE A 59 -32.56 -21.17 3.40
C PHE A 59 -31.29 -21.69 2.70
N GLU A 60 -31.33 -22.92 2.16
CA GLU A 60 -30.18 -23.52 1.47
C GLU A 60 -29.72 -22.67 0.28
N LYS A 61 -30.68 -22.20 -0.53
CA LYS A 61 -30.37 -21.32 -1.68
C LYS A 61 -29.77 -19.99 -1.24
N SER A 62 -30.24 -19.43 -0.13
CA SER A 62 -29.66 -18.20 0.42
C SER A 62 -28.23 -18.40 0.91
N VAL A 63 -27.93 -19.50 1.60
CA VAL A 63 -26.56 -19.82 2.06
C VAL A 63 -25.62 -20.06 0.88
N ILE A 64 -26.06 -20.81 -0.13
CA ILE A 64 -25.30 -21.02 -1.37
C ILE A 64 -25.01 -19.68 -2.04
N SER A 65 -25.98 -18.77 -2.10
CA SER A 65 -25.79 -17.46 -2.71
C SER A 65 -24.72 -16.63 -1.99
N ILE A 66 -24.67 -16.66 -0.65
CA ILE A 66 -23.63 -15.99 0.14
C ILE A 66 -22.25 -16.51 -0.26
N ILE A 67 -22.08 -17.84 -0.35
CA ILE A 67 -20.81 -18.47 -0.70
C ILE A 67 -20.39 -18.08 -2.12
N VAL A 68 -21.31 -18.19 -3.09
CA VAL A 68 -21.03 -17.84 -4.50
C VAL A 68 -20.63 -16.38 -4.64
N VAL A 69 -21.39 -15.46 -4.02
CA VAL A 69 -21.10 -14.03 -4.02
C VAL A 69 -19.75 -13.77 -3.34
N GLN A 70 -19.49 -14.38 -2.19
CA GLN A 70 -18.24 -14.19 -1.48
C GLN A 70 -17.02 -14.62 -2.32
N VAL A 71 -17.07 -15.80 -2.94
CA VAL A 71 -15.98 -16.27 -3.81
C VAL A 71 -15.76 -15.33 -4.98
N LEU A 72 -16.84 -14.85 -5.60
CA LEU A 72 -16.78 -13.92 -6.72
C LEU A 72 -16.12 -12.58 -6.33
N PHE A 73 -16.37 -12.09 -5.11
CA PHE A 73 -15.76 -10.85 -4.61
C PHE A 73 -14.32 -11.01 -4.11
N LEU A 74 -13.93 -12.18 -3.60
CA LEU A 74 -12.57 -12.38 -3.08
C LEU A 74 -11.52 -12.29 -4.20
N LEU A 75 -11.80 -12.84 -5.38
CA LEU A 75 -10.85 -12.83 -6.51
C LEU A 75 -10.33 -11.42 -6.87
N PRO A 76 -11.19 -10.44 -7.21
CA PRO A 76 -10.73 -9.10 -7.53
C PRO A 76 -10.12 -8.37 -6.32
N VAL A 77 -10.62 -8.59 -5.10
CA VAL A 77 -10.08 -7.97 -3.88
C VAL A 77 -8.62 -8.38 -3.65
N PHE A 78 -8.30 -9.67 -3.77
CA PHE A 78 -6.93 -10.15 -3.66
C PHE A 78 -6.04 -9.70 -4.81
N LEU A 79 -6.57 -9.70 -6.05
CA LEU A 79 -5.81 -9.26 -7.21
C LEU A 79 -5.39 -7.79 -7.08
N ILE A 80 -6.33 -6.90 -6.71
CA ILE A 80 -6.06 -5.48 -6.51
C ILE A 80 -5.04 -5.27 -5.39
N LYS A 81 -5.15 -6.03 -4.29
CA LYS A 81 -4.16 -5.95 -3.19
C LYS A 81 -2.74 -6.24 -3.67
N ILE A 82 -2.57 -7.31 -4.43
CA ILE A 82 -1.26 -7.69 -5.00
C ILE A 82 -0.75 -6.59 -5.95
N MET A 83 -1.63 -6.03 -6.79
CA MET A 83 -1.27 -4.95 -7.70
C MET A 83 -0.83 -3.68 -6.95
N ILE A 84 -1.58 -3.23 -5.95
CA ILE A 84 -1.21 -2.04 -5.16
C ILE A 84 0.13 -2.24 -4.46
N ASP A 85 0.33 -3.41 -3.83
CA ASP A 85 1.59 -3.67 -3.12
C ASP A 85 2.79 -3.60 -4.06
N ARG A 86 2.70 -4.26 -5.23
CA ARG A 86 3.82 -4.35 -6.18
C ARG A 86 4.03 -3.07 -6.98
N LEU A 87 2.95 -2.45 -7.46
CA LEU A 87 3.04 -1.32 -8.39
C LEU A 87 3.25 0.00 -7.67
N ILE A 88 2.71 0.14 -6.45
CA ILE A 88 2.71 1.42 -5.73
C ILE A 88 3.58 1.32 -4.48
N ILE A 89 3.27 0.40 -3.55
CA ILE A 89 3.92 0.38 -2.23
C ILE A 89 5.42 0.08 -2.34
N ASP A 90 5.82 -0.88 -3.17
CA ASP A 90 7.22 -1.22 -3.33
C ASP A 90 8.03 -0.08 -3.96
N ARG A 91 7.47 0.65 -4.93
CA ARG A 91 8.11 1.85 -5.51
C ARG A 91 8.27 2.96 -4.46
N ILE A 92 7.23 3.22 -3.66
CA ILE A 92 7.28 4.22 -2.58
C ILE A 92 8.36 3.85 -1.54
N LYS A 93 8.47 2.57 -1.16
CA LYS A 93 9.50 2.13 -0.21
C LYS A 93 10.90 2.38 -0.75
N LYS A 94 11.17 2.00 -2.00
CA LYS A 94 12.48 2.24 -2.65
C LYS A 94 12.82 3.73 -2.69
N LEU A 95 11.87 4.58 -3.08
CA LEU A 95 12.06 6.03 -3.08
C LEU A 95 12.32 6.57 -1.66
N THR A 96 11.56 6.09 -0.68
CA THR A 96 11.73 6.48 0.74
C THR A 96 13.13 6.14 1.24
N GLU A 97 13.67 4.98 0.88
CA GLU A 97 15.03 4.57 1.23
C GLU A 97 16.06 5.52 0.60
N GLN A 98 15.94 5.83 -0.69
CA GLN A 98 16.85 6.76 -1.39
C GLN A 98 16.81 8.17 -0.79
N VAL A 99 15.61 8.70 -0.54
CA VAL A 99 15.43 10.03 0.05
C VAL A 99 15.98 10.08 1.48
N ASN A 100 15.84 9.00 2.24
CA ASN A 100 16.36 8.93 3.60
C ASN A 100 17.91 8.95 3.60
N GLU A 101 18.58 8.26 2.67
CA GLU A 101 20.05 8.37 2.50
C GLU A 101 20.48 9.81 2.21
N ILE A 102 19.79 10.46 1.26
CA ILE A 102 20.05 11.85 0.87
C ILE A 102 19.87 12.79 2.08
N SER A 103 18.81 12.60 2.88
CA SER A 103 18.49 13.45 4.03
C SER A 103 19.55 13.46 5.14
N VAL A 104 20.38 12.42 5.23
CA VAL A 104 21.47 12.33 6.23
C VAL A 104 22.83 12.74 5.66
N GLY A 105 22.86 13.32 4.46
CA GLY A 105 24.09 13.74 3.80
C GLY A 105 24.87 12.62 3.13
N ASN A 106 24.32 11.40 3.08
CA ASN A 106 24.96 10.28 2.41
C ASN A 106 24.46 10.17 0.96
N ASN A 107 25.34 9.77 0.04
CA ASN A 107 25.00 9.51 -1.36
C ASN A 107 24.36 10.71 -2.10
N LEU A 108 24.74 11.94 -1.75
CA LEU A 108 24.34 13.14 -2.50
C LEU A 108 24.78 13.10 -3.96
N ASP A 109 25.75 12.28 -4.35
CA ASP A 109 26.18 12.12 -5.74
C ASP A 109 25.33 11.15 -6.55
N LYS A 110 24.43 10.41 -5.90
CA LYS A 110 23.60 9.40 -6.54
C LYS A 110 22.27 10.00 -6.97
N ALA A 111 22.04 10.07 -8.28
CA ALA A 111 20.78 10.52 -8.83
C ALA A 111 19.62 9.57 -8.44
N ILE A 112 18.47 10.15 -8.09
CA ILE A 112 17.21 9.45 -8.00
C ILE A 112 16.64 9.36 -9.42
N LEU A 113 16.65 8.15 -10.00
CA LEU A 113 16.17 7.94 -11.36
C LEU A 113 14.65 7.74 -11.38
N PRO A 114 13.88 8.60 -12.06
CA PRO A 114 12.45 8.39 -12.26
C PRO A 114 12.19 7.23 -13.22
N GLU A 115 11.30 6.31 -12.83
CA GLU A 115 10.87 5.18 -13.65
C GLU A 115 9.35 5.23 -13.85
N GLY A 116 8.91 5.50 -15.09
CA GLY A 116 7.49 5.48 -15.46
C GLY A 116 7.02 6.76 -16.12
N ASN A 117 5.71 6.98 -16.07
CA ASN A 117 5.03 8.19 -16.55
C ASN A 117 3.73 8.40 -15.75
N ASP A 118 3.81 8.23 -14.43
CA ASP A 118 2.71 8.31 -13.47
C ASP A 118 3.02 9.31 -12.34
N GLU A 119 2.10 9.50 -11.40
CA GLU A 119 2.26 10.45 -10.29
C GLU A 119 3.46 10.11 -9.39
N LEU A 120 3.87 8.84 -9.32
CA LEU A 120 5.08 8.43 -8.60
C LEU A 120 6.35 8.87 -9.33
N THR A 121 6.30 8.92 -10.66
CA THR A 121 7.39 9.43 -11.49
C THR A 121 7.59 10.92 -11.24
N GLU A 122 6.52 11.71 -11.27
CA GLU A 122 6.56 13.15 -10.97
C GLU A 122 7.07 13.42 -9.55
N LEU A 123 6.63 12.60 -8.58
CA LEU A 123 7.13 12.67 -7.20
C LEU A 123 8.64 12.40 -7.13
N THR A 124 9.11 11.41 -7.88
CA THR A 124 10.54 11.04 -7.94
C THR A 124 11.37 12.18 -8.50
N GLU A 125 10.91 12.82 -9.58
CA GLU A 125 11.57 14.00 -10.16
C GLU A 125 11.61 15.19 -9.18
N ALA A 126 10.54 15.42 -8.43
CA ALA A 126 10.51 16.47 -7.41
C ALA A 126 11.57 16.23 -6.32
N PHE A 127 11.72 14.99 -5.87
CA PHE A 127 12.77 14.62 -4.93
C PHE A 127 14.18 14.75 -5.51
N GLU A 128 14.38 14.43 -6.79
CA GLU A 128 15.68 14.62 -7.45
C GLU A 128 16.07 16.10 -7.50
N ARG A 129 15.13 16.99 -7.83
CA ARG A 129 15.36 18.44 -7.76
C ARG A 129 15.75 18.90 -6.36
N MET A 130 15.13 18.32 -5.33
CA MET A 130 15.48 18.60 -3.93
C MET A 130 16.91 18.13 -3.60
N ARG A 131 17.31 16.92 -4.03
CA ARG A 131 18.68 16.42 -3.85
C ARG A 131 19.71 17.37 -4.47
N ILE A 132 19.48 17.80 -5.71
CA ILE A 132 20.37 18.71 -6.44
C ILE A 132 20.51 20.05 -5.69
N SER A 133 19.38 20.65 -5.29
CA SER A 133 19.37 21.91 -4.54
C SER A 133 20.19 21.81 -3.25
N MET A 134 20.03 20.71 -2.51
CA MET A 134 20.79 20.47 -1.28
C MET A 134 22.28 20.26 -1.54
N LYS A 135 22.64 19.55 -2.62
CA LYS A 135 24.04 19.39 -3.01
C LYS A 135 24.71 20.73 -3.32
N THR A 136 24.06 21.56 -4.15
CA THR A 136 24.59 22.89 -4.48
C THR A 136 24.72 23.79 -3.25
N ALA A 137 23.76 23.74 -2.32
CA ALA A 137 23.84 24.51 -1.08
C ALA A 137 25.01 24.07 -0.19
N LEU A 138 25.32 22.76 -0.13
CA LEU A 138 26.48 22.25 0.62
C LEU A 138 27.81 22.64 -0.03
N GLU A 139 27.91 22.54 -1.36
CA GLU A 139 29.12 22.93 -2.10
C GLU A 139 29.45 24.43 -1.89
N GLN A 140 28.43 25.30 -1.90
CA GLN A 140 28.63 26.73 -1.64
C GLN A 140 29.14 27.03 -0.21
N LEU A 141 28.77 26.21 0.76
CA LEU A 141 29.24 26.35 2.15
C LEU A 141 30.68 25.82 2.35
N GLU A 142 31.15 24.92 1.48
CA GLU A 142 32.53 24.41 1.52
C GLU A 142 33.51 25.35 0.81
N GLU A 143 33.03 26.22 -0.08
CA GLU A 143 33.85 27.21 -0.79
C GLU A 143 34.10 28.52 0.01
N GLU A 144 33.40 28.74 1.13
CA GLU A 144 33.61 29.84 2.10
C GLU A 144 34.54 29.46 3.27
#